data_AF-H6LDY6-F1
#
_entry.id   AF-H6LDY6-F1
#
_cell.length_a   1.000
_cell.length_b   1.000
_cell.length_c   1.000
_cell.angle_alpha   90.00
_cell.angle_beta   90.00
_cell.angle_gamma   90.00
#
_symmetry.space_group_name_H-M   'P 1'
#
loop_
_entity.id
_entity.type
_entity.pdbx_description
1 polymer ?
#
loop_
_entity_poly.entity_id
_entity_poly.type
_entity_poly.pdbx_seq_one_letter_code
_entity_poly.pdbx_strand_id
1 'polypeptide(L)' 'MNRYCHLNDIELRNELARLKDELEDYENEKRFAEKKPGEHIPAAEVLKELKTTNHEIEKLQELIILINQELKQREF' A
#
# COMPACT_ATOMS: atom_id res chain seq x y z
N MET A 1 -9.70 -0.01 17.90
CA MET A 1 -10.61 1.07 17.45
C MET A 1 -10.40 1.18 15.94
N ASN A 2 -11.42 0.85 15.13
CA ASN A 2 -11.25 0.86 13.66
C ASN A 2 -10.98 2.31 13.23
N ARG A 3 -9.82 2.58 12.63
CA ARG A 3 -9.38 3.94 12.29
C ARG A 3 -10.33 4.63 11.33
N TYR A 4 -11.19 3.86 10.65
CA TYR A 4 -12.10 4.31 9.61
C TYR A 4 -13.58 4.32 10.02
N CYS A 5 -13.91 4.02 11.28
CA CYS A 5 -15.31 4.00 11.75
C CYS A 5 -16.02 5.36 11.67
N HIS A 6 -15.26 6.45 11.55
CA HIS A 6 -15.79 7.82 11.46
C HIS A 6 -16.11 8.25 10.02
N LEU A 7 -15.68 7.49 9.01
CA LEU A 7 -15.94 7.78 7.61
C LEU A 7 -17.27 7.18 7.17
N ASN A 8 -17.99 7.86 6.27
CA ASN A 8 -19.16 7.32 5.58
C ASN A 8 -18.76 6.40 4.40
N ASP A 9 -19.71 5.72 3.79
CA ASP A 9 -19.43 4.70 2.76
C ASP A 9 -18.78 5.27 1.50
N ILE A 10 -19.11 6.50 1.12
CA ILE A 10 -18.48 7.20 -0.01
C ILE A 10 -17.03 7.53 0.34
N GLU A 11 -16.80 8.06 1.55
CA GLU A 11 -15.45 8.36 2.05
C GLU A 11 -14.59 7.11 2.17
N LEU A 12 -15.14 5.99 2.64
CA LEU A 12 -14.45 4.70 2.69
C LEU A 12 -14.07 4.20 1.30
N ARG A 13 -14.98 4.31 0.32
CA ARG A 13 -14.70 3.89 -1.07
C ARG A 13 -13.66 4.78 -1.74
N ASN A 14 -13.69 6.08 -1.48
CA ASN A 14 -12.69 7.02 -1.98
C ASN A 14 -11.32 6.76 -1.37
N GLU A 15 -11.26 6.54 -0.05
CA GLU A 15 -10.01 6.20 0.64
C GLU A 15 -9.47 4.84 0.18
N LEU A 16 -10.35 3.85 -0.04
CA LEU A 16 -9.97 2.57 -0.62
C LEU A 16 -9.36 2.71 -2.02
N ALA A 17 -9.94 3.56 -2.87
CA ALA A 17 -9.39 3.84 -4.20
C ALA A 17 -8.01 4.49 -4.09
N ARG A 18 -7.87 5.53 -3.26
CA ARG A 18 -6.59 6.22 -3.00
C ARG A 18 -5.50 5.26 -2.53
N LEU A 19 -5.81 4.38 -1.58
CA LEU A 19 -4.84 3.42 -1.05
C LEU A 19 -4.45 2.34 -2.07
N LYS A 20 -5.36 1.99 -2.99
CA LYS A 20 -5.04 1.05 -4.08
C LYS A 20 -4.14 1.68 -5.13
N ASP A 21 -4.38 2.94 -5.48
CA ASP A 21 -3.51 3.68 -6.39
C ASP A 21 -2.11 3.82 -5.77
N GLU A 22 -2.03 4.19 -4.48
CA GLU A 22 -0.77 4.28 -3.73
C GLU A 22 -0.04 2.93 -3.64
N LEU A 23 -0.78 1.83 -3.47
CA LEU A 23 -0.22 0.47 -3.48
C LEU A 23 0.37 0.11 -4.84
N GLU A 24 -0.33 0.45 -5.94
CA GLU A 24 0.16 0.21 -7.30
C GLU A 24 1.46 0.98 -7.57
N ASP A 25 1.56 2.22 -7.09
CA ASP A 25 2.79 3.01 -7.19
C ASP A 25 3.97 2.33 -6.48
N TYR A 26 3.81 1.90 -5.22
CA TYR A 26 4.88 1.20 -4.50
C TYR A 26 5.21 -0.17 -5.11
N GLU A 27 4.23 -0.90 -5.65
CA GLU A 27 4.49 -2.15 -6.37
C GLU A 27 5.29 -1.89 -7.66
N ASN A 28 5.01 -0.79 -8.36
CA ASN A 28 5.77 -0.37 -9.54
C ASN A 28 7.20 0.06 -9.17
N GLU A 29 7.38 0.83 -8.09
CA GLU A 29 8.69 1.18 -7.55
C GLU A 29 9.51 -0.06 -7.19
N LYS A 30 8.90 -1.03 -6.50
CA LYS A 30 9.52 -2.31 -6.16
C LYS A 30 9.98 -3.04 -7.42
N ARG A 31 9.09 -3.18 -8.41
CA ARG A 31 9.41 -3.83 -9.69
C ARG A 31 10.53 -3.12 -10.43
N PHE A 32 10.58 -1.79 -10.35
CA PHE A 32 11.63 -0.99 -10.96
C PHE A 32 12.98 -1.22 -10.24
N ALA A 33 12.99 -1.18 -8.91
CA ALA A 33 14.17 -1.44 -8.10
C ALA A 33 14.71 -2.88 -8.28
N GLU A 34 13.83 -3.88 -8.40
CA GLU A 34 14.19 -5.27 -8.71
C GLU A 34 14.77 -5.45 -10.12
N LYS A 35 14.36 -4.59 -11.08
CA LYS A 35 14.79 -4.66 -12.47
C LYS A 35 16.06 -3.89 -12.77
N LYS A 36 16.55 -2.98 -11.91
CA LYS A 36 17.78 -2.20 -12.14
C LYS A 36 18.97 -3.14 -12.37
N PRO A 37 19.39 -3.37 -13.64
CA PRO A 37 20.50 -4.26 -13.94
C PRO A 37 21.76 -3.39 -14.04
N GLY A 38 22.59 -3.38 -12.99
CA GLY A 38 23.98 -2.95 -13.14
C GLY A 38 24.27 -1.44 -13.24
N GLU A 39 23.37 -0.55 -12.82
CA GLU A 39 23.79 0.81 -12.49
C GLU A 39 24.60 0.79 -11.18
N HIS A 40 25.61 1.66 -11.05
CA HIS A 40 26.60 1.76 -9.97
C HIS A 40 26.04 2.04 -8.55
N ILE A 41 24.81 1.61 -8.25
CA ILE A 41 24.18 1.73 -6.94
C ILE A 41 24.65 0.57 -6.07
N PRO A 42 25.19 0.82 -4.87
CA PRO A 42 25.54 -0.23 -3.93
C PRO A 42 24.34 -1.16 -3.67
N ALA A 43 24.55 -2.48 -3.73
CA ALA A 43 23.51 -3.46 -3.45
C ALA A 43 22.83 -3.25 -2.08
N ALA A 44 23.57 -2.70 -1.10
CA ALA A 44 23.03 -2.35 0.21
C ALA A 44 21.97 -1.22 0.15
N GLU A 45 22.11 -0.26 -0.76
CA GLU A 45 21.13 0.82 -0.95
C GLU A 45 19.87 0.29 -1.61
N VAL A 46 20.00 -0.54 -2.65
CA VAL A 46 18.86 -1.23 -3.30
C VAL A 46 18.11 -2.10 -2.29
N LEU A 47 18.81 -2.85 -1.44
CA LEU A 47 18.19 -3.67 -0.39
C LEU A 47 17.45 -2.82 0.66
N LYS A 48 17.99 -1.65 1.00
CA LYS A 48 17.34 -0.72 1.94
C LYS A 48 16.07 -0.14 1.33
N GLU A 49 16.12 0.31 0.08
CA GLU A 49 14.96 0.80 -0.68
C GLU A 49 13.88 -0.27 -0.74
N LEU A 50 14.22 -1.50 -1.20
CA LEU A 50 13.28 -2.61 -1.27
C LEU A 50 12.66 -2.96 0.09
N LYS A 51 13.43 -2.88 1.19
CA LYS A 51 12.89 -3.13 2.53
C LYS A 51 11.88 -2.06 2.94
N THR A 52 12.15 -0.79 2.66
CA THR A 52 11.22 0.31 2.93
C THR A 52 9.96 0.18 2.07
N THR A 53 10.11 -0.05 0.77
CA THR A 53 8.98 -0.23 -0.15
C THR A 53 8.11 -1.43 0.24
N ASN A 54 8.72 -2.57 0.59
CA ASN A 54 7.96 -3.74 1.08
C ASN A 54 7.18 -3.42 2.37
N HIS A 55 7.76 -2.64 3.29
CA HIS A 55 7.07 -2.24 4.51
C HIS A 55 5.85 -1.35 4.24
N GLU A 56 5.97 -0.38 3.33
CA GLU A 56 4.82 0.46 2.96
C GLU A 56 3.75 -0.34 2.21
N ILE A 57 4.12 -1.29 1.34
CA ILE A 57 3.19 -2.23 0.70
C ILE A 57 2.40 -3.02 1.75
N GLU A 58 3.07 -3.64 2.72
CA GLU A 58 2.42 -4.43 3.78
C GLU A 58 1.41 -3.59 4.56
N LYS A 59 1.82 -2.38 4.95
CA LYS A 59 0.97 -1.43 5.67
C LYS A 59 -0.25 -1.00 4.84
N LEU A 60 -0.08 -0.69 3.55
CA LEU A 60 -1.19 -0.34 2.67
C LEU A 60 -2.17 -1.50 2.50
N GLN A 61 -1.65 -2.73 2.36
CA GLN A 61 -2.48 -3.94 2.30
C GLN A 61 -3.30 -4.13 3.59
N GLU A 62 -2.69 -3.92 4.76
CA GLU A 62 -3.41 -3.97 6.05
C GLU A 62 -4.53 -2.93 6.12
N LEU A 63 -4.27 -1.69 5.70
CA LEU A 63 -5.28 -0.62 5.69
C LEU A 63 -6.43 -0.92 4.72
N ILE A 64 -6.12 -1.44 3.53
CA ILE A 64 -7.11 -1.88 2.54
C ILE A 64 -7.98 -3.00 3.12
N ILE A 65 -7.39 -3.97 3.82
CA ILE A 65 -8.15 -5.06 4.48
C ILE A 65 -9.11 -4.47 5.52
N LEU A 66 -8.66 -3.53 6.35
CA LEU A 66 -9.49 -2.90 7.38
C LEU A 66 -10.67 -2.13 6.78
N ILE A 67 -10.45 -1.36 5.70
CA ILE A 67 -11.53 -0.61 5.03
C ILE A 67 -12.52 -1.57 4.37
N ASN A 68 -12.05 -2.64 3.72
CA ASN A 68 -12.93 -3.65 3.14
C ASN A 68 -13.75 -4.38 4.21
N GLN A 69 -13.18 -4.65 5.39
CA GLN A 69 -13.91 -5.23 6.51
C GLN A 69 -15.00 -4.29 7.03
N GLU A 70 -14.69 -2.99 7.15
CA GLU A 70 -15.68 -1.98 7.57
C GLU A 70 -16.82 -1.87 6.55
N LEU A 71 -16.51 -1.76 5.25
CA LEU A 71 -17.53 -1.73 4.20
C LEU A 71 -18.40 -2.99 4.23
N LYS A 72 -17.79 -4.17 4.37
CA LYS A 72 -18.50 -5.44 4.47
C LYS A 72 -19.40 -5.48 5.71
N GLN A 73 -18.99 -4.94 6.84
CA GLN A 73 -19.82 -4.88 8.06
C GLN A 73 -21.05 -3.99 7.92
N ARG A 74 -21.01 -3.00 7.01
CA ARG A 74 -22.12 -2.06 6.78
C ARG A 74 -23.11 -2.52 5.72
N GLU A 75 -22.67 -3.41 4.82
CA GLU A 75 -23.52 -4.03 3.80
C GLU A 75 -24.39 -5.19 4.36
N PHE A 76 -24.17 -5.59 5.62
CA PHE A 76 -24.98 -6.54 6.38
C PHE A 76 -25.82 -5.83 7.46
#